data_AF-F0H6X8-F1
#
_entry.id   AF-F0H6X8-F1
#
_cell.length_a   1.000
_cell.length_b   1.000
_cell.length_c   1.000
_cell.angle_alpha   90.00
_cell.angle_beta   90.00
_cell.angle_gamma   90.00
#
_symmetry.space_group_name_H-M   'P 1'
#
loop_
_entity.id
_entity.type
_entity.pdbx_description
1 polymer ?
#
loop_
_entity_poly.entity_id
_entity_poly.type
_entity_poly.pdbx_seq_one_letter_code
_entity_poly.pdbx_strand_id
1 'polypeptide(L)'
;MKKYIKSLLLLALAAVVFTGCKEEYGTEPGNDGTPIGTVYQYKVGDGYNADNDCLFRVATNAAVSEVYYLAELKSAKEARKMTEGEYADYVVANGKKVDVKPSDYKDVYVTDLHGLYSITVVAVNGGTKTSQSIDFEGLDYKAFGTGTYTSEMFGNIGTVNVEYSEVGNRYRIKDLWAEGHGFSFSPNGSKVTVYPSSMETGFKHPSYGMVSATDQGSTYDEGTKTFTFNFKFTVSAGSFGVKQEVLVLNK
;
A
#
# COMPACT_ATOMS: atom_id res chain seq x y z
N MET A 1 -4.30 -26.95 37.46
CA MET A 1 -3.44 -27.96 36.82
C MET A 1 -3.82 -27.99 35.33
N LYS A 2 -3.04 -27.68 34.29
CA LYS A 2 -1.61 -27.44 34.00
C LYS A 2 -1.59 -26.21 33.03
N LYS A 3 -0.83 -25.12 33.19
CA LYS A 3 0.64 -24.92 33.11
C LYS A 3 1.27 -25.21 31.72
N TYR A 4 1.57 -24.11 30.99
CA TYR A 4 2.82 -23.78 30.27
C TYR A 4 2.95 -23.86 28.72
N ILE A 5 3.48 -22.74 28.15
CA ILE A 5 4.55 -22.64 27.12
C ILE A 5 4.08 -22.87 25.64
N LYS A 6 4.12 -21.93 24.68
CA LYS A 6 5.19 -21.02 24.23
C LYS A 6 4.67 -19.73 23.54
N SER A 7 5.39 -18.65 23.80
CA SER A 7 5.53 -17.47 22.96
C SER A 7 6.47 -17.75 21.76
N LEU A 8 6.47 -16.83 20.79
CA LEU A 8 7.29 -16.71 19.57
C LEU A 8 6.85 -17.56 18.35
N LEU A 9 6.45 -16.90 17.26
CA LEU A 9 7.38 -16.56 16.18
C LEU A 9 6.76 -15.58 15.16
N LEU A 10 7.49 -14.48 14.96
CA LEU A 10 7.70 -13.68 13.74
C LEU A 10 6.56 -12.94 13.04
N LEU A 11 6.77 -11.61 13.00
CA LEU A 11 6.48 -10.71 11.89
C LEU A 11 6.48 -11.42 10.54
N ALA A 12 5.33 -11.40 9.86
CA ALA A 12 5.28 -11.59 8.42
C ALA A 12 4.83 -10.26 7.80
N LEU A 13 5.73 -9.73 6.97
CA LEU A 13 5.50 -8.67 6.00
C LEU A 13 4.17 -8.93 5.29
N ALA A 14 3.24 -7.98 5.34
CA ALA A 14 1.95 -8.11 4.66
C ALA A 14 2.14 -8.01 3.14
N ALA A 15 2.52 -9.11 2.50
CA ALA A 15 2.21 -9.36 1.11
C ALA A 15 0.72 -9.72 1.07
N VAL A 16 -0.14 -8.76 0.72
CA VAL A 16 -1.56 -9.04 0.48
C VAL A 16 -1.65 -9.84 -0.81
N VAL A 17 -1.68 -11.18 -0.70
CA VAL A 17 -2.00 -12.06 -1.82
C VAL A 17 -3.52 -12.03 -1.98
N PHE A 18 -4.03 -11.24 -2.92
CA PHE A 18 -5.39 -11.46 -3.40
C PHE A 18 -5.38 -12.71 -4.28
N THR A 19 -5.60 -13.87 -3.66
CA THR A 19 -5.97 -15.10 -4.36
C THR A 19 -7.40 -14.94 -4.87
N GLY A 20 -7.56 -14.46 -6.10
CA GLY A 20 -8.76 -14.78 -6.87
C GLY A 20 -8.71 -16.27 -7.19
N CYS A 21 -9.60 -17.06 -6.61
CA CYS A 21 -9.70 -18.49 -6.88
C CYS A 21 -9.98 -18.73 -8.38
N LYS A 22 -8.96 -19.14 -9.13
CA LYS A 22 -9.13 -20.14 -10.19
C LYS A 22 -8.36 -21.37 -9.71
N GLU A 23 -9.01 -22.52 -9.81
CA GLU A 23 -8.55 -23.82 -9.32
C GLU A 23 -7.07 -24.07 -9.63
N GLU A 24 -6.38 -24.68 -8.67
CA GLU A 24 -5.01 -25.15 -8.79
C GLU A 24 -4.96 -26.28 -9.83
N TYR A 25 -4.79 -25.92 -11.11
CA TYR A 25 -4.49 -26.89 -12.15
C TYR A 25 -2.99 -27.14 -12.20
N GLY A 26 -2.59 -28.38 -11.90
CA GLY A 26 -1.37 -28.98 -12.44
C GLY A 26 -0.53 -29.78 -11.46
N THR A 27 -0.80 -31.09 -11.34
CA THR A 27 0.24 -32.09 -10.95
C THR A 27 0.40 -33.21 -11.99
N GLU A 28 0.03 -32.98 -13.25
CA GLU A 28 0.33 -33.92 -14.34
C GLU A 28 1.36 -33.35 -15.32
N PRO A 29 2.42 -34.11 -15.69
CA PRO A 29 3.36 -33.70 -16.72
C PRO A 29 2.71 -33.83 -18.10
N GLY A 30 2.10 -32.74 -18.54
CA GLY A 30 1.56 -32.54 -19.88
C GLY A 30 1.53 -31.04 -20.14
N ASN A 31 2.14 -30.62 -21.24
CA ASN A 31 2.33 -29.25 -21.74
C ASN A 31 1.11 -28.32 -21.49
N ASP A 32 1.03 -27.67 -20.31
CA ASP A 32 0.01 -26.65 -20.05
C ASP A 32 0.33 -25.43 -20.93
N GLY A 33 -0.39 -25.31 -22.03
CA GLY A 33 -0.24 -24.24 -23.01
C GLY A 33 -0.86 -22.91 -22.56
N THR A 34 -1.46 -22.85 -21.37
CA THR A 34 -2.09 -21.65 -20.86
C THR A 34 -1.02 -20.61 -20.48
N PRO A 35 -1.01 -19.42 -21.12
CA PRO A 35 -0.06 -18.38 -20.74
C PRO A 35 -0.45 -17.82 -19.38
N ILE A 36 0.48 -17.77 -18.43
CA ILE A 36 0.26 -17.17 -17.11
C ILE A 36 1.29 -16.07 -16.88
N GLY A 37 0.80 -14.87 -16.56
CA GLY A 37 1.60 -13.75 -16.06
C GLY A 37 1.15 -13.39 -14.65
N THR A 38 1.87 -13.88 -13.64
CA THR A 38 1.57 -13.58 -12.23
C THR A 38 2.06 -12.18 -11.87
N VAL A 39 1.17 -11.38 -11.30
CA VAL A 39 1.43 -9.98 -10.96
C VAL A 39 1.68 -9.83 -9.45
N TYR A 40 2.79 -9.17 -9.10
CA TYR A 40 3.13 -8.80 -7.73
C TYR A 40 3.30 -7.29 -7.63
N GLN A 41 2.76 -6.67 -6.57
CA GLN A 41 2.92 -5.25 -6.31
C GLN A 41 3.94 -5.01 -5.19
N TYR A 42 4.83 -4.04 -5.38
CA TYR A 42 5.89 -3.71 -4.43
C TYR A 42 5.91 -2.22 -4.10
N LYS A 43 6.58 -1.87 -3.00
CA LYS A 43 6.93 -0.48 -2.71
C LYS A 43 7.98 -0.02 -3.73
N VAL A 44 7.80 1.18 -4.27
CA VAL A 44 8.80 1.79 -5.15
C VAL A 44 10.12 2.06 -4.40
N GLY A 45 11.22 2.03 -5.15
CA GLY A 45 12.56 2.35 -4.65
C GLY A 45 12.89 3.83 -4.77
N ASP A 46 14.16 4.17 -4.49
CA ASP A 46 14.66 5.53 -4.55
C ASP A 46 14.47 6.15 -5.96
N GLY A 47 14.14 7.45 -5.98
CA GLY A 47 13.88 8.19 -7.22
C GLY A 47 12.43 8.14 -7.72
N TYR A 48 11.56 7.37 -7.06
CA TYR A 48 10.13 7.29 -7.35
C TYR A 48 9.30 7.81 -6.16
N ASN A 49 8.12 8.33 -6.46
CA ASN A 49 7.18 8.81 -5.47
C ASN A 49 6.23 7.69 -5.03
N ALA A 50 6.37 7.21 -3.79
CA ALA A 50 5.54 6.14 -3.27
C ALA A 50 4.04 6.46 -3.15
N ASP A 51 3.66 7.74 -3.23
CA ASP A 51 2.25 8.16 -3.19
C ASP A 51 1.54 7.94 -4.53
N ASN A 52 2.23 8.10 -5.67
CA ASN A 52 1.61 8.11 -6.99
C ASN A 52 2.36 7.32 -8.08
N ASP A 53 3.48 6.69 -7.74
CA ASP A 53 4.18 5.76 -8.62
C ASP A 53 3.94 4.32 -8.16
N CYS A 54 3.53 3.47 -9.09
CA CYS A 54 3.29 2.06 -8.86
C CYS A 54 4.44 1.22 -9.43
N LEU A 55 4.99 0.32 -8.61
CA LEU A 55 5.88 -0.75 -9.05
C LEU A 55 5.13 -2.08 -9.01
N PHE A 56 5.06 -2.76 -10.15
CA PHE A 56 4.62 -4.14 -10.20
C PHE A 56 5.61 -5.01 -10.98
N ARG A 57 5.68 -6.29 -10.61
CA ARG A 57 6.38 -7.33 -11.35
C ARG A 57 5.38 -8.21 -12.06
N VAL A 58 5.69 -8.56 -13.30
CA VAL A 58 5.06 -9.69 -13.98
C VAL A 58 6.06 -10.84 -14.05
N ALA A 59 5.67 -12.03 -13.57
CA ALA A 59 6.42 -13.26 -13.70
C ALA A 59 5.68 -14.20 -14.66
N THR A 60 6.35 -14.66 -15.71
CA THR A 60 5.74 -15.44 -16.79
C THR A 60 6.01 -16.93 -16.63
N ASN A 61 5.06 -17.78 -17.02
CA ASN A 61 5.32 -19.19 -17.23
C ASN A 61 5.94 -19.45 -18.62
N ALA A 62 6.27 -20.71 -18.92
CA ALA A 62 6.91 -21.09 -20.18
C ALA A 62 6.00 -20.95 -21.41
N ALA A 63 4.68 -20.88 -21.22
CA ALA A 63 3.70 -20.80 -22.29
C ALA A 63 3.47 -19.36 -22.80
N VAL A 64 3.90 -18.33 -22.05
CA VAL A 64 3.71 -16.92 -22.46
C VAL A 64 4.52 -16.60 -23.70
N SER A 65 3.87 -16.09 -24.75
CA SER A 65 4.55 -15.50 -25.90
C SER A 65 4.66 -13.97 -25.79
N GLU A 66 3.64 -13.32 -25.24
CA GLU A 66 3.59 -11.86 -25.11
C GLU A 66 2.88 -11.43 -23.83
N VAL A 67 3.22 -10.25 -23.32
CA VAL A 67 2.59 -9.64 -22.16
C VAL A 67 2.25 -8.19 -22.47
N TYR A 68 1.04 -7.78 -22.09
CA TYR A 68 0.55 -6.41 -22.20
C TYR A 68 0.03 -5.94 -20.85
N TYR A 69 0.13 -4.65 -20.57
CA TYR A 69 -0.55 -4.06 -19.42
C TYR A 69 -1.26 -2.77 -19.79
N LEU A 70 -2.35 -2.49 -19.09
CA LEU A 70 -3.03 -1.21 -19.13
C LEU A 70 -3.26 -0.73 -17.70
N ALA A 71 -2.82 0.49 -17.42
CA ALA A 71 -3.16 1.21 -16.21
C ALA A 71 -4.21 2.26 -16.58
N GLU A 72 -5.40 2.16 -16.00
CA GLU A 72 -6.46 3.16 -16.16
C GLU A 72 -7.22 3.38 -14.86
N LEU A 73 -7.92 4.51 -14.76
CA LEU A 73 -8.82 4.75 -13.63
C LEU A 73 -9.82 3.61 -13.52
N LYS A 74 -10.04 3.12 -12.29
CA LYS A 74 -10.96 2.02 -12.02
C LYS A 74 -12.38 2.33 -12.49
N SER A 75 -12.82 3.58 -12.32
CA SER A 75 -14.11 4.07 -12.84
C SER A 75 -14.20 4.02 -14.38
N ALA A 76 -13.11 4.29 -15.08
CA ALA A 76 -13.07 4.21 -16.54
C ALA A 76 -13.17 2.76 -17.02
N LYS A 77 -12.45 1.84 -16.38
CA LYS A 77 -12.57 0.40 -16.63
C LYS A 77 -14.00 -0.11 -16.41
N GLU A 78 -14.61 0.23 -15.29
CA GLU A 78 -15.98 -0.17 -14.94
C GLU A 78 -17.03 0.39 -15.92
N ALA A 79 -16.84 1.63 -16.38
CA ALA A 79 -17.75 2.27 -17.33
C ALA A 79 -17.81 1.58 -18.71
N ARG A 80 -16.79 0.79 -19.07
CA ARG A 80 -16.73 0.05 -20.34
C ARG A 80 -17.72 -1.10 -20.42
N LYS A 81 -18.10 -1.69 -19.28
CA LYS A 81 -19.04 -2.82 -19.20
C LYS A 81 -18.66 -4.02 -20.08
N MET A 82 -17.36 -4.26 -20.24
CA MET A 82 -16.82 -5.39 -21.00
C MET A 82 -16.76 -6.64 -20.13
N THR A 83 -16.91 -7.81 -20.74
CA THR A 83 -16.56 -9.10 -20.12
C THR A 83 -15.04 -9.23 -19.91
N GLU A 84 -14.60 -10.20 -19.10
CA GLU A 84 -13.16 -10.44 -18.86
C GLU A 84 -12.39 -10.67 -20.18
N GLY A 85 -12.97 -11.42 -21.12
CA GLY A 85 -12.36 -11.70 -22.42
C GLY A 85 -12.27 -10.46 -23.32
N GLU A 86 -13.36 -9.71 -23.46
CA GLU A 86 -13.39 -8.46 -24.25
C GLU A 86 -12.42 -7.43 -23.67
N TYR A 87 -12.32 -7.35 -22.35
CA TYR A 87 -11.38 -6.44 -21.70
C TYR A 87 -9.93 -6.90 -21.89
N ALA A 88 -9.65 -8.21 -21.86
CA ALA A 88 -8.31 -8.72 -22.17
C ALA A 88 -7.88 -8.36 -23.61
N ASP A 89 -8.78 -8.47 -24.58
CA ASP A 89 -8.55 -8.02 -25.96
C ASP A 89 -8.31 -6.50 -26.02
N TYR A 90 -9.09 -5.73 -25.27
CA TYR A 90 -8.92 -4.28 -25.15
C TYR A 90 -7.53 -3.91 -24.60
N VAL A 91 -7.05 -4.61 -23.57
CA VAL A 91 -5.71 -4.39 -22.98
C VAL A 91 -4.60 -4.74 -23.97
N VAL A 92 -4.74 -5.83 -24.74
CA VAL A 92 -3.74 -6.17 -25.78
C VAL A 92 -3.70 -5.10 -26.87
N ALA A 93 -4.86 -4.55 -27.26
CA ALA A 93 -4.94 -3.55 -28.33
C ALA A 93 -4.53 -2.13 -27.91
N ASN A 94 -4.78 -1.73 -26.66
CA ASN A 94 -4.63 -0.34 -26.18
C ASN A 94 -3.57 -0.18 -25.08
N GLY A 95 -3.09 -1.29 -24.53
CA GLY A 95 -2.07 -1.31 -23.48
C GLY A 95 -0.66 -1.15 -24.02
N LYS A 96 0.29 -1.27 -23.10
CA LYS A 96 1.73 -1.26 -23.37
C LYS A 96 2.27 -2.68 -23.31
N LYS A 97 3.07 -3.06 -24.31
CA LYS A 97 3.78 -4.34 -24.31
C LYS A 97 4.88 -4.34 -23.26
N VAL A 98 4.99 -5.42 -22.48
CA VAL A 98 6.09 -5.64 -21.54
C VAL A 98 7.15 -6.51 -22.20
N ASP A 99 8.39 -6.04 -22.22
CA ASP A 99 9.53 -6.81 -22.70
C ASP A 99 9.99 -7.79 -21.61
N VAL A 100 9.36 -8.97 -21.60
CA VAL A 100 9.63 -10.09 -20.68
C VAL A 100 9.60 -11.41 -21.46
N LYS A 101 10.57 -12.28 -21.19
CA LYS A 101 10.69 -13.59 -21.86
C LYS A 101 9.79 -14.63 -21.17
N PRO A 102 9.52 -15.79 -21.80
CA PRO A 102 8.91 -16.92 -21.11
C PRO A 102 9.80 -17.40 -19.94
N SER A 103 9.18 -17.86 -18.85
CA SER A 103 9.88 -18.31 -17.63
C SER A 103 10.83 -17.27 -17.01
N ASP A 104 10.46 -15.99 -17.09
CA ASP A 104 11.24 -14.86 -16.60
C ASP A 104 10.34 -13.87 -15.86
N TYR A 105 10.91 -12.76 -15.38
CA TYR A 105 10.13 -11.68 -14.79
C TYR A 105 10.61 -10.31 -15.23
N LYS A 106 9.71 -9.32 -15.15
CA LYS A 106 10.02 -7.92 -15.39
C LYS A 106 9.34 -7.02 -14.39
N ASP A 107 10.12 -6.10 -13.84
CA ASP A 107 9.63 -4.98 -13.04
C ASP A 107 9.21 -3.82 -13.95
N VAL A 108 8.02 -3.28 -13.69
CA VAL A 108 7.39 -2.21 -14.46
C VAL A 108 7.00 -1.09 -13.50
N TYR A 109 7.44 0.12 -13.84
CA TYR A 109 7.03 1.35 -13.17
C TYR A 109 5.93 2.04 -13.96
N VAL A 110 4.86 2.43 -13.28
CA VAL A 110 3.82 3.31 -13.81
C VAL A 110 3.77 4.54 -12.92
N THR A 111 4.20 5.66 -13.46
CA THR A 111 4.42 6.89 -12.70
C THR A 111 3.27 7.88 -12.84
N ASP A 112 3.19 8.82 -11.90
CA ASP A 112 2.29 9.97 -11.94
C ASP A 112 0.79 9.58 -12.01
N LEU A 113 0.41 8.57 -11.22
CA LEU A 113 -0.97 8.11 -11.11
C LEU A 113 -1.73 8.95 -10.07
N HIS A 114 -2.79 9.64 -10.49
CA HIS A 114 -3.66 10.43 -9.61
C HIS A 114 -5.08 9.88 -9.64
N GLY A 115 -5.51 9.19 -8.57
CA GLY A 115 -6.80 8.51 -8.49
C GLY A 115 -6.70 7.02 -8.16
N LEU A 116 -7.84 6.34 -8.14
CA LEU A 116 -7.89 4.88 -7.99
C LEU A 116 -7.69 4.22 -9.36
N TYR A 117 -6.55 3.57 -9.55
CA TYR A 117 -6.20 2.87 -10.78
C TYR A 117 -6.42 1.36 -10.65
N SER A 118 -6.85 0.74 -11.75
CA SER A 118 -6.73 -0.70 -11.97
C SER A 118 -5.65 -0.92 -13.02
N ILE A 119 -4.64 -1.70 -12.67
CA ILE A 119 -3.56 -2.10 -13.57
C ILE A 119 -3.81 -3.55 -13.94
N THR A 120 -4.22 -3.78 -15.19
CA THR A 120 -4.49 -5.12 -15.72
C THR A 120 -3.35 -5.57 -16.60
N VAL A 121 -2.80 -6.74 -16.31
CA VAL A 121 -1.79 -7.42 -17.09
C VAL A 121 -2.44 -8.61 -17.80
N VAL A 122 -2.17 -8.75 -19.09
CA VAL A 122 -2.66 -9.85 -19.94
C VAL A 122 -1.45 -10.61 -20.49
N ALA A 123 -1.42 -11.91 -20.22
CA ALA A 123 -0.46 -12.84 -20.82
C ALA A 123 -1.13 -13.56 -22.00
N VAL A 124 -0.41 -13.65 -23.12
CA VAL A 124 -0.93 -14.14 -24.40
C VAL A 124 -0.07 -15.30 -24.90
N ASN A 125 -0.73 -16.29 -25.50
CA ASN A 125 -0.13 -17.35 -26.30
C ASN A 125 -1.07 -17.67 -27.48
N GLY A 126 -0.80 -17.08 -28.64
CA GLY A 126 -1.68 -17.18 -29.79
C GLY A 126 -3.10 -16.68 -29.48
N GLY A 127 -4.10 -17.55 -29.63
CA GLY A 127 -5.51 -17.22 -29.34
C GLY A 127 -5.87 -17.20 -27.86
N THR A 128 -5.04 -17.78 -26.99
CA THR A 128 -5.33 -17.93 -25.56
C THR A 128 -4.79 -16.73 -24.78
N LYS A 129 -5.59 -16.22 -23.83
CA LYS A 129 -5.23 -15.10 -22.95
C LYS A 129 -5.62 -15.39 -21.52
N THR A 130 -4.81 -14.92 -20.59
CA THR A 130 -5.18 -14.81 -19.17
C THR A 130 -4.91 -13.39 -18.69
N SER A 131 -5.65 -12.95 -17.67
CA SER A 131 -5.47 -11.62 -17.09
C SER A 131 -5.39 -11.67 -15.58
N GLN A 132 -4.59 -10.76 -15.02
CA GLN A 132 -4.57 -10.48 -13.59
C GLN A 132 -4.55 -8.96 -13.40
N SER A 133 -5.28 -8.48 -12.39
CA SER A 133 -5.33 -7.05 -12.07
C SER A 133 -4.86 -6.78 -10.65
N ILE A 134 -4.21 -5.64 -10.46
CA ILE A 134 -3.95 -5.03 -9.16
C ILE A 134 -4.59 -3.64 -9.13
N ASP A 135 -4.99 -3.20 -7.94
CA ASP A 135 -5.46 -1.84 -7.73
C ASP A 135 -4.34 -1.00 -7.08
N PHE A 136 -4.25 0.28 -7.44
CA PHE A 136 -3.30 1.21 -6.87
C PHE A 136 -3.98 2.54 -6.54
N GLU A 137 -3.78 3.01 -5.31
CA GLU A 137 -4.24 4.32 -4.85
C GLU A 137 -3.14 5.34 -5.18
N GLY A 138 -3.29 6.03 -6.31
CA GLY A 138 -2.47 7.18 -6.64
C GLY A 138 -2.89 8.38 -5.81
N LEU A 139 -2.29 8.55 -4.62
CA LEU A 139 -2.65 9.58 -3.65
C LEU A 139 -2.32 10.97 -4.19
N ASP A 140 -3.30 11.87 -4.09
CA ASP A 140 -3.20 13.26 -4.55
C ASP A 140 -3.45 14.18 -3.35
N TYR A 141 -2.38 14.37 -2.57
CA TYR A 141 -2.43 15.15 -1.34
C TYR A 141 -2.54 16.65 -1.63
N LYS A 142 -3.55 17.27 -1.03
CA LYS A 142 -3.79 18.71 -1.08
C LYS A 142 -3.80 19.28 0.33
N ALA A 143 -3.53 20.57 0.46
CA ALA A 143 -3.64 21.27 1.74
C ALA A 143 -5.09 21.16 2.25
N PHE A 144 -5.25 20.60 3.46
CA PHE A 144 -6.57 20.43 4.09
C PHE A 144 -6.82 21.53 5.12
N GLY A 145 -5.83 21.77 5.98
CA GLY A 145 -5.91 22.79 7.02
C GLY A 145 -4.86 22.57 8.10
N THR A 146 -5.22 22.91 9.34
CA THR A 146 -4.36 22.76 10.50
C THR A 146 -5.07 21.98 11.60
N GLY A 147 -4.29 21.43 12.52
CA GLY A 147 -4.80 20.85 13.76
C GLY A 147 -3.86 21.16 14.92
N THR A 148 -4.35 20.95 16.13
CA THR A 148 -3.54 21.03 17.35
C THR A 148 -3.10 19.63 17.75
N TYR A 149 -1.79 19.41 17.85
CA TYR A 149 -1.20 18.12 18.18
C TYR A 149 -0.56 18.13 19.57
N THR A 150 -0.94 17.16 20.40
CA THR A 150 -0.38 16.95 21.74
C THR A 150 0.23 15.56 21.83
N SER A 151 1.46 15.47 22.32
CA SER A 151 2.23 14.24 22.49
C SER A 151 2.46 13.96 23.97
N GLU A 152 2.14 12.75 24.44
CA GLU A 152 2.61 12.31 25.77
C GLU A 152 4.12 12.05 25.79
N MET A 153 4.73 11.73 24.65
CA MET A 153 6.17 11.46 24.54
C MET A 153 6.99 12.75 24.45
N PHE A 154 6.55 13.71 23.64
CA PHE A 154 7.29 14.92 23.28
C PHE A 154 6.69 16.22 23.83
N GLY A 155 5.56 16.13 24.55
CA GLY A 155 4.83 17.28 25.08
C GLY A 155 3.94 17.95 24.04
N ASN A 156 3.58 19.21 24.29
CA ASN A 156 2.74 19.95 23.35
C ASN A 156 3.56 20.34 22.11
N ILE A 157 3.23 19.76 20.95
CA ILE A 157 3.84 20.10 19.66
C ILE A 157 3.20 21.37 19.09
N GLY A 158 1.92 21.60 19.36
CA GLY A 158 1.19 22.79 18.93
C GLY A 158 0.52 22.60 17.57
N THR A 159 0.51 23.65 16.75
CA THR A 159 -0.20 23.63 15.47
C THR A 159 0.59 22.88 14.39
N VAL A 160 -0.05 21.93 13.74
CA VAL A 160 0.50 21.15 12.62
C VAL A 160 -0.30 21.39 11.34
N ASN A 161 0.37 21.34 10.19
CA ASN A 161 -0.27 21.35 8.89
C ASN A 161 -0.78 19.94 8.55
N VAL A 162 -2.00 19.87 8.04
CA VAL A 162 -2.63 18.62 7.64
C VAL A 162 -2.94 18.70 6.14
N GLU A 163 -2.54 17.66 5.44
CA GLU A 163 -2.89 17.42 4.04
C GLU A 163 -3.93 16.30 3.97
N TYR A 164 -4.70 16.29 2.89
CA TYR A 164 -5.70 15.27 2.64
C TYR A 164 -5.70 14.87 1.17
N SER A 165 -5.77 13.57 0.94
CA SER A 165 -6.03 12.96 -0.36
C SER A 165 -7.44 12.37 -0.31
N GLU A 166 -8.32 12.87 -1.20
CA GLU A 166 -9.63 12.26 -1.44
C GLU A 166 -9.48 10.81 -1.92
N VAL A 167 -8.42 10.55 -2.68
CA VAL A 167 -8.01 9.19 -3.06
C VAL A 167 -7.55 8.46 -1.80
N GLY A 168 -8.21 7.35 -1.46
CA GLY A 168 -7.91 6.55 -0.27
C GLY A 168 -8.37 7.14 1.06
N ASN A 169 -9.12 8.26 1.06
CA ASN A 169 -9.58 8.95 2.28
C ASN A 169 -8.45 9.09 3.30
N ARG A 170 -7.35 9.74 2.89
CA ARG A 170 -6.08 9.69 3.64
C ARG A 170 -5.59 11.08 4.01
N TYR A 171 -5.48 11.31 5.31
CA TYR A 171 -4.83 12.47 5.89
C TYR A 171 -3.32 12.24 5.98
N ARG A 172 -2.56 13.34 6.05
CA ARG A 172 -1.11 13.31 6.29
C ARG A 172 -0.68 14.51 7.11
N ILE A 173 0.19 14.27 8.08
CA ILE A 173 1.06 15.29 8.66
C ILE A 173 2.46 14.93 8.19
N LYS A 174 3.05 15.75 7.31
CA LYS A 174 4.34 15.46 6.68
C LYS A 174 5.51 15.59 7.67
N ASP A 175 5.50 16.67 8.42
CA ASP A 175 6.57 17.05 9.35
C ASP A 175 5.93 17.17 10.74
N LEU A 176 6.01 16.10 11.55
CA LEU A 176 5.41 16.07 12.87
C LEU A 176 6.47 16.16 13.97
N TRP A 177 7.33 15.14 14.05
CA TRP A 177 8.35 15.05 15.10
C TRP A 177 9.68 15.65 14.64
N ALA A 178 9.97 15.56 13.35
CA ALA A 178 11.08 16.20 12.66
C ALA A 178 10.73 16.40 11.18
N GLU A 179 11.55 17.14 10.45
CA GLU A 179 11.41 17.29 8.99
C GLU A 179 11.46 15.91 8.31
N GLY A 180 10.46 15.62 7.46
CA GLY A 180 10.26 14.33 6.80
C GLY A 180 9.77 13.20 7.70
N HIS A 181 9.56 13.46 9.00
CA HIS A 181 9.18 12.45 10.00
C HIS A 181 7.78 12.73 10.53
N GLY A 182 6.81 12.38 9.69
CA GLY A 182 5.40 12.35 10.01
C GLY A 182 4.77 11.04 9.58
N PHE A 183 3.45 11.05 9.39
CA PHE A 183 2.71 9.85 8.98
C PHE A 183 1.38 10.21 8.33
N SER A 184 0.79 9.21 7.69
CA SER A 184 -0.53 9.30 7.08
C SER A 184 -1.53 8.45 7.84
N PHE A 185 -2.81 8.80 7.79
CA PHE A 185 -3.86 8.09 8.52
C PHE A 185 -5.22 8.23 7.84
N SER A 186 -6.08 7.22 8.03
CA SER A 186 -7.43 7.20 7.47
C SER A 186 -8.44 6.80 8.54
N PRO A 187 -9.48 7.62 8.80
CA PRO A 187 -10.60 7.21 9.66
C PRO A 187 -11.51 6.21 8.92
N ASN A 188 -12.02 5.24 9.67
CA ASN A 188 -13.09 4.33 9.25
C ASN A 188 -14.05 4.15 10.43
N GLY A 189 -15.10 4.99 10.44
CA GLY A 189 -15.94 5.17 11.63
C GLY A 189 -15.09 5.67 12.80
N SER A 190 -15.19 4.99 13.95
CA SER A 190 -14.43 5.34 15.16
C SER A 190 -13.00 4.80 15.21
N LYS A 191 -12.56 4.05 14.19
CA LYS A 191 -11.21 3.49 14.10
C LYS A 191 -10.36 4.28 13.14
N VAL A 192 -9.05 4.27 13.35
CA VAL A 192 -8.07 4.92 12.49
C VAL A 192 -7.02 3.90 12.08
N THR A 193 -6.72 3.86 10.77
CA THR A 193 -5.58 3.12 10.24
C THR A 193 -4.43 4.09 10.02
N VAL A 194 -3.23 3.72 10.49
CA VAL A 194 -2.00 4.52 10.39
C VAL A 194 -1.06 3.93 9.34
N TYR A 195 -0.42 4.80 8.56
CA TYR A 195 0.44 4.45 7.43
C TYR A 195 1.79 5.21 7.51
N PRO A 196 2.93 4.49 7.52
CA PRO A 196 3.06 3.07 7.83
C PRO A 196 2.65 2.79 9.30
N SER A 197 2.40 1.53 9.66
CA SER A 197 2.09 1.17 11.05
C SER A 197 3.29 1.24 11.99
N SER A 198 4.50 1.41 11.46
CA SER A 198 5.73 1.64 12.20
C SER A 198 6.61 2.63 11.44
N MET A 199 7.09 3.68 12.12
CA MET A 199 7.90 4.75 11.54
C MET A 199 8.96 5.26 12.51
N GLU A 200 10.05 5.79 11.98
CA GLU A 200 11.02 6.55 12.75
C GLU A 200 10.49 7.96 13.03
N THR A 201 10.79 8.51 14.20
CA THR A 201 10.35 9.86 14.58
C THR A 201 11.37 10.94 14.23
N GLY A 202 12.58 10.56 13.81
CA GLY A 202 13.68 11.47 13.54
C GLY A 202 14.38 11.98 14.81
N PHE A 203 13.77 11.77 15.98
CA PHE A 203 14.38 12.05 17.27
C PHE A 203 15.36 10.94 17.66
N LYS A 204 16.63 11.31 17.87
CA LYS A 204 17.67 10.40 18.35
C LYS A 204 17.87 10.57 19.84
N HIS A 205 17.53 9.55 20.63
CA HIS A 205 17.81 9.52 22.06
C HIS A 205 19.34 9.48 22.29
N PRO A 206 19.90 10.33 23.17
CA PRO A 206 21.35 10.48 23.35
C PRO A 206 22.09 9.16 23.61
N SER A 207 21.47 8.25 24.36
CA SER A 207 22.08 6.97 24.74
C SER A 207 21.63 5.76 23.93
N TYR A 208 20.49 5.85 23.20
CA TYR A 208 19.79 4.66 22.69
C TYR A 208 19.46 4.70 21.20
N GLY A 209 19.80 5.81 20.53
CA GLY A 209 19.65 5.95 19.09
C GLY A 209 18.25 6.40 18.67
N MET A 210 17.90 6.10 17.41
CA MET A 210 16.64 6.53 16.79
C MET A 210 15.44 6.01 17.57
N VAL A 211 14.48 6.89 17.84
CA VAL A 211 13.18 6.52 18.39
C VAL A 211 12.23 6.19 17.24
N SER A 212 11.51 5.08 17.38
CA SER A 212 10.46 4.66 16.45
C SER A 212 9.11 4.59 17.14
N ALA A 213 8.05 4.99 16.43
CA ALA A 213 6.66 4.86 16.83
C ALA A 213 6.03 3.66 16.11
N THR A 214 5.22 2.87 16.80
CA THR A 214 4.43 1.78 16.20
C THR A 214 3.00 1.85 16.69
N ASP A 215 2.03 1.88 15.77
CA ASP A 215 0.60 1.93 16.09
C ASP A 215 0.15 0.70 16.86
N GLN A 216 -0.65 0.93 17.90
CA GLN A 216 -1.25 -0.11 18.75
C GLN A 216 -2.79 -0.08 18.68
N GLY A 217 -3.34 0.63 17.68
CA GLY A 217 -4.77 0.83 17.50
C GLY A 217 -5.15 2.26 17.82
N SER A 218 -5.57 2.99 16.79
CA SER A 218 -5.92 4.40 16.86
C SER A 218 -7.42 4.61 16.66
N THR A 219 -7.96 5.70 17.22
CA THR A 219 -9.40 6.00 17.20
C THR A 219 -9.70 7.41 16.72
N TYR A 220 -10.94 7.62 16.29
CA TYR A 220 -11.43 8.90 15.83
C TYR A 220 -12.81 9.20 16.42
N ASP A 221 -12.99 10.43 16.89
CA ASP A 221 -14.26 10.99 17.33
C ASP A 221 -14.69 12.09 16.35
N GLU A 222 -15.72 11.79 15.56
CA GLU A 222 -16.29 12.71 14.57
C GLU A 222 -16.91 13.97 15.20
N GLY A 223 -17.48 13.85 16.41
CA GLY A 223 -18.17 14.96 17.08
C GLY A 223 -17.20 16.05 17.52
N THR A 224 -15.99 15.66 17.93
CA THR A 224 -14.92 16.57 18.36
C THR A 224 -13.82 16.74 17.31
N LYS A 225 -13.88 15.98 16.21
CA LYS A 225 -12.85 15.89 15.17
C LYS A 225 -11.47 15.55 15.74
N THR A 226 -11.47 14.64 16.71
CA THR A 226 -10.29 14.25 17.47
C THR A 226 -9.80 12.89 17.02
N PHE A 227 -8.56 12.85 16.54
CA PHE A 227 -7.82 11.61 16.34
C PHE A 227 -6.98 11.34 17.58
N THR A 228 -7.07 10.11 18.08
CA THR A 228 -6.27 9.61 19.19
C THR A 228 -5.43 8.46 18.70
N PHE A 229 -4.12 8.67 18.65
CA PHE A 229 -3.15 7.68 18.24
C PHE A 229 -2.49 7.03 19.47
N ASN A 230 -2.45 5.71 19.50
CA ASN A 230 -1.76 4.98 20.57
C ASN A 230 -0.46 4.40 20.01
N PHE A 231 0.65 5.10 20.22
CA PHE A 231 1.95 4.68 19.71
C PHE A 231 2.80 4.03 20.79
N LYS A 232 3.31 2.83 20.50
CA LYS A 232 4.41 2.25 21.25
C LYS A 232 5.71 2.85 20.76
N PHE A 233 6.35 3.65 21.61
CA PHE A 233 7.64 4.26 21.31
C PHE A 233 8.78 3.33 21.75
N THR A 234 9.72 3.07 20.85
CA THR A 234 10.82 2.13 21.06
C THR A 234 12.16 2.70 20.62
N VAL A 235 13.21 2.14 21.19
CA VAL A 235 14.62 2.31 20.80
C VAL A 235 15.28 0.93 20.77
N SER A 236 16.49 0.84 20.25
CA SER A 236 17.28 -0.41 20.25
C SER A 236 17.37 -1.09 21.63
N ALA A 237 17.40 -0.29 22.71
CA ALA A 237 17.55 -0.75 24.07
C ALA A 237 16.23 -1.11 24.79
N GLY A 238 15.06 -0.82 24.20
CA GLY A 238 13.78 -1.08 24.87
C GLY A 238 12.62 -0.21 24.41
N SER A 239 11.66 0.01 25.31
CA SER A 239 10.38 0.65 25.02
C SER A 239 10.09 1.75 26.04
N PHE A 240 9.65 2.91 25.58
CA PHE A 240 9.10 3.99 26.42
C PHE A 240 7.63 3.75 26.80
N GLY A 241 7.05 2.66 26.29
CA GLY A 241 5.67 2.25 26.53
C GLY A 241 4.75 2.73 25.42
N VAL A 242 3.46 2.47 25.60
CA VAL A 242 2.42 3.06 24.76
C VAL A 242 2.13 4.45 25.28
N LYS A 243 2.09 5.42 24.37
CA LYS A 243 1.83 6.82 24.63
C LYS A 243 0.68 7.27 23.76
N GLN A 244 -0.16 8.12 24.33
CA GLN A 244 -1.26 8.73 23.62
C GLN A 244 -0.79 10.00 22.92
N GLU A 245 -1.10 10.07 21.64
CA GLU A 245 -0.93 11.28 20.84
C GLU A 245 -2.29 11.73 20.34
N VAL A 246 -2.58 13.02 20.42
CA VAL A 246 -3.90 13.56 20.11
C VAL A 246 -3.78 14.65 19.06
N LEU A 247 -4.52 14.51 17.96
CA LEU A 247 -4.71 15.55 16.96
C LEU A 247 -6.17 16.00 16.99
N VAL A 248 -6.39 17.29 17.26
CA VAL A 248 -7.70 17.91 17.10
C VAL A 248 -7.66 18.76 15.83
N LEU A 249 -8.51 18.44 14.85
CA LEU A 249 -8.58 19.22 13.62
C LEU A 249 -9.29 20.56 13.87
N ASN A 250 -8.73 21.65 13.35
CA ASN A 250 -9.31 23.00 13.52
C ASN A 250 -10.48 23.28 12.56
N LYS A 251 -10.77 22.38 11.62
CA LYS A 251 -11.80 22.53 10.60
C LYS A 251 -12.76 21.37 10.59
#